data_AF-A0A1H2U8X0-F1
#
_entry.id   AF-A0A1H2U8X0-F1
#
_cell.length_a   1.000
_cell.length_b   1.000
_cell.length_c   1.000
_cell.angle_alpha   90.00
_cell.angle_beta   90.00
_cell.angle_gamma   90.00
#
_symmetry.space_group_name_H-M   'P 1'
#
loop_
_entity.id
_entity.type
_entity.pdbx_description
1 polymer ?
#
loop_
_entity_poly.entity_id
_entity_poly.type
_entity_poly.pdbx_seq_one_letter_code
_entity_poly.pdbx_strand_id
1 'polypeptide(L)'
;METRLEAYDTAAGLLRNMGYEARAVEDWTPPGGLRAVVALITCAPAIVIGMAVGLTAEEPEAHLPVTSAKAARAAPGKAGDPQYTWWL
;
A
#
# COMPACT_ATOMS: atom_id res chain seq x y z
N MET A 1 -10.59 -13.64 10.95
CA MET A 1 -9.32 -13.64 10.21
C MET A 1 -9.54 -12.76 9.02
N GLU A 2 -9.01 -11.55 9.14
CA GLU A 2 -9.01 -10.51 8.12
C GLU A 2 -8.26 -10.96 6.85
N THR A 3 -8.79 -10.59 5.68
CA THR A 3 -8.10 -10.77 4.40
C THR A 3 -7.06 -9.68 4.19
N ARG A 4 -6.06 -9.94 3.35
CA ARG A 4 -5.06 -8.90 3.01
C ARG A 4 -5.68 -7.66 2.37
N LEU A 5 -6.75 -7.83 1.61
CA LEU A 5 -7.45 -6.71 0.98
C LEU A 5 -8.11 -5.82 2.04
N GLU A 6 -8.81 -6.42 3.01
CA GLU A 6 -9.41 -5.70 4.14
C GLU A 6 -8.34 -4.98 4.98
N ALA A 7 -7.23 -5.65 5.29
CA ALA A 7 -6.11 -5.05 6.04
C ALA A 7 -5.53 -3.83 5.32
N TYR A 8 -5.31 -3.94 4.01
CA TYR A 8 -4.78 -2.84 3.21
C TYR A 8 -5.79 -1.72 2.99
N ASP A 9 -7.09 -2.01 2.88
CA ASP A 9 -8.10 -0.97 2.73
C ASP A 9 -8.28 -0.18 4.04
N THR A 10 -8.25 -0.87 5.19
CA THR A 10 -8.28 -0.21 6.51
C THR A 10 -7.03 0.65 6.72
N ALA A 11 -5.84 0.13 6.42
CA ALA A 11 -4.59 0.89 6.50
C ALA A 11 -4.61 2.09 5.53
N ALA A 12 -5.14 1.92 4.30
CA ALA A 12 -5.31 3.01 3.36
C ALA A 12 -6.27 4.09 3.89
N GLY A 13 -7.34 3.70 4.60
CA GLY A 13 -8.23 4.61 5.31
C GLY A 13 -7.48 5.50 6.30
N LEU A 14 -6.64 4.91 7.15
CA LEU A 14 -5.81 5.67 8.11
C LEU A 14 -4.83 6.60 7.39
N LEU A 15 -4.13 6.12 6.36
CA LEU A 15 -3.18 6.92 5.58
C LEU A 15 -3.86 8.12 4.91
N ARG A 16 -5.07 7.95 4.37
CA ARG A 16 -5.88 9.05 3.83
C ARG A 16 -6.24 10.09 4.88
N ASN A 17 -6.60 9.65 6.09
CA ASN A 17 -6.88 10.56 7.21
C ASN A 17 -5.63 11.35 7.66
N MET A 18 -4.43 10.82 7.41
CA MET A 18 -3.16 11.51 7.65
C MET A 18 -2.72 12.41 6.48
N GLY A 19 -3.49 12.48 5.40
CA GLY A 19 -3.23 13.34 4.24
C GLY A 19 -2.43 12.69 3.11
N TYR A 20 -2.20 11.37 3.14
CA TYR A 20 -1.55 10.65 2.06
C TYR A 20 -2.57 10.16 1.03
N GLU A 21 -2.17 10.12 -0.23
CA GLU A 21 -2.91 9.34 -1.22
C GLU A 21 -2.65 7.85 -0.96
N ALA A 22 -3.71 7.08 -0.72
CA ALA A 22 -3.61 5.65 -0.44
C ALA A 22 -4.85 4.88 -0.93
N ARG A 23 -4.64 3.69 -1.50
CA ARG A 23 -5.69 2.74 -1.88
C ARG A 23 -5.17 1.30 -1.91
N ALA A 24 -6.03 0.35 -1.53
CA ALA A 24 -5.78 -1.06 -1.78
C ALA A 24 -6.24 -1.45 -3.20
N VAL A 25 -5.54 -2.41 -3.81
CA VAL A 25 -5.85 -2.95 -5.14
C VAL A 25 -5.73 -4.46 -5.07
N GLU A 26 -6.79 -5.19 -5.44
CA GLU A 26 -6.86 -6.65 -5.33
C GLU A 26 -6.04 -7.37 -6.41
N ASP A 27 -6.09 -6.88 -7.64
CA ASP A 27 -5.53 -7.56 -8.83
C ASP A 27 -4.30 -6.84 -9.42
N TRP A 28 -3.42 -6.30 -8.59
CA TRP A 28 -2.23 -5.62 -9.09
C TRP A 28 -1.18 -6.62 -9.56
N THR A 29 -0.65 -6.46 -10.78
CA THR A 29 0.40 -7.35 -11.31
C THR A 29 1.77 -6.68 -11.17
N PRO A 30 2.72 -7.28 -10.41
CA PRO A 30 4.06 -6.75 -10.29
C PRO A 30 4.80 -6.71 -11.63
N PRO A 31 5.68 -5.72 -11.88
CA PRO A 31 6.52 -5.71 -13.07
C PRO A 31 7.34 -7.01 -13.19
N GLY A 32 7.15 -7.74 -14.28
CA GLY A 32 7.79 -9.06 -14.48
C GLY A 32 7.16 -10.21 -13.69
N GLY A 33 6.09 -9.96 -12.93
CA GLY A 33 5.31 -10.97 -12.25
C GLY A 33 4.36 -11.72 -13.19
N LEU A 34 4.12 -12.99 -12.89
CA LEU A 34 3.18 -13.85 -13.63
C LEU A 34 1.78 -13.92 -13.00
N ARG A 35 1.61 -13.40 -11.78
CA ARG A 35 0.36 -13.47 -11.01
C ARG A 35 0.03 -12.12 -10.40
N ALA A 36 -1.27 -11.81 -10.38
CA ALA A 36 -1.78 -10.66 -9.66
C ALA A 36 -1.70 -10.89 -8.14
N VAL A 37 -1.53 -9.79 -7.40
CA VAL A 37 -1.42 -9.76 -5.95
C VAL A 37 -2.23 -8.57 -5.40
N VAL A 38 -2.65 -8.71 -4.15
CA VAL A 38 -3.20 -7.59 -3.39
C VAL A 38 -2.07 -6.63 -3.02
N ALA A 39 -2.24 -5.35 -3.34
CA ALA A 39 -1.23 -4.34 -3.14
C ALA A 39 -1.80 -3.06 -2.51
N LEU A 40 -0.96 -2.35 -1.76
CA LEU A 40 -1.23 -1.01 -1.23
C LEU A 40 -0.48 0.01 -2.08
N ILE A 41 -1.20 0.91 -2.75
CA ILE A 41 -0.61 1.99 -3.54
C ILE A 41 -0.67 3.27 -2.72
N THR A 42 0.47 3.88 -2.44
CA THR A 42 0.53 5.12 -1.66
C THR A 42 1.80 5.94 -1.90
N CYS A 43 1.75 7.22 -1.54
CA CYS A 43 2.90 8.12 -1.46
C CYS A 43 3.52 8.20 -0.06
N ALA A 44 2.96 7.48 0.92
CA ALA A 44 3.45 7.46 2.29
C ALA A 44 4.87 6.86 2.38
N PRO A 45 5.74 7.35 3.29
CA PRO A 45 7.02 6.72 3.59
C PRO A 45 6.85 5.31 4.16
N ALA A 46 7.82 4.41 3.91
CA ALA A 46 7.78 3.01 4.35
C ALA A 46 7.46 2.84 5.85
N ILE A 47 8.04 3.68 6.71
CA ILE A 47 7.79 3.63 8.16
C ILE A 47 6.34 3.95 8.52
N VAL A 48 5.70 4.86 7.78
CA VAL A 48 4.30 5.24 7.98
C VAL A 48 3.38 4.12 7.49
N ILE A 49 3.76 3.42 6.42
CA ILE A 49 3.03 2.25 5.93
C ILE A 49 3.07 1.11 6.96
N GLY A 50 4.26 0.79 7.46
CA GLY A 50 4.41 -0.24 8.50
C GLY A 50 3.65 0.12 9.78
N MET A 51 3.67 1.40 10.18
CA MET A 51 2.86 1.90 11.29
C MET A 51 1.36 1.76 11.03
N ALA A 52 0.88 2.14 9.84
CA ALA A 52 -0.54 2.04 9.51
C ALA A 52 -1.03 0.59 9.57
N VAL A 53 -0.30 -0.34 8.94
CA VAL A 53 -0.62 -1.77 9.01
C VAL A 53 -0.55 -2.28 10.45
N GLY A 54 0.47 -1.89 11.21
CA GLY A 54 0.65 -2.25 12.62
C GLY A 54 -0.45 -1.77 13.56
N LEU A 55 -1.09 -0.63 13.26
CA LEU A 55 -2.17 -0.08 14.07
C LEU A 55 -3.56 -0.56 13.65
N THR A 56 -3.75 -1.02 12.42
CA THR A 56 -5.09 -1.32 11.89
C THR A 56 -5.38 -2.78 11.63
N ALA A 57 -4.39 -3.61 11.29
CA ALA A 57 -4.62 -5.01 10.94
C ALA A 57 -4.81 -5.89 12.19
N GLU A 58 -5.65 -6.94 12.09
CA GLU A 58 -5.82 -7.93 13.17
C GLU A 58 -4.52 -8.70 13.47
N GLU A 59 -3.76 -9.06 12.42
CA GLU A 59 -2.47 -9.77 12.50
C GLU A 59 -1.42 -9.05 11.62
N PRO A 60 -0.79 -7.97 12.12
CA PRO A 60 0.08 -7.12 11.31
C PRO A 60 1.21 -7.86 10.60
N GLU A 61 1.82 -8.85 11.25
CA GLU A 61 2.95 -9.61 10.72
C GLU A 61 2.59 -10.39 9.45
N ALA A 62 1.32 -10.80 9.29
CA ALA A 62 0.82 -11.50 8.10
C ALA A 62 0.55 -10.55 6.92
N HIS A 63 0.51 -9.24 7.18
CA HIS A 63 0.12 -8.22 6.19
C HIS A 63 1.23 -7.20 5.89
N LEU A 64 2.29 -7.11 6.69
CA LEU A 64 3.39 -6.17 6.46
C LEU A 64 3.97 -6.31 5.04
N PRO A 65 3.83 -5.30 4.17
CA PRO A 65 4.42 -5.36 2.84
C PRO A 65 5.94 -5.24 2.94
N VAL A 66 6.66 -6.13 2.25
CA VAL A 66 8.12 -6.19 2.25
C VAL A 66 8.72 -5.83 0.90
N THR A 67 7.89 -5.82 -0.15
CA THR A 67 8.29 -5.57 -1.53
C THR A 67 7.62 -4.29 -2.04
N SER A 68 8.33 -3.50 -2.85
CA SER A 68 7.75 -2.31 -3.48
C SER A 68 8.32 -2.01 -4.87
N ALA A 69 7.53 -1.29 -5.66
CA ALA A 69 7.91 -0.72 -6.95
C ALA A 69 7.20 0.62 -7.15
N LYS A 70 7.75 1.46 -8.03
CA LYS A 70 7.06 2.71 -8.41
C LYS A 70 5.77 2.36 -9.15
N ALA A 71 4.65 2.91 -8.69
CA ALA A 71 3.35 2.68 -9.31
C ALA A 71 3.25 3.36 -10.68
N ALA A 72 3.88 4.53 -10.83
CA ALA A 72 3.96 5.28 -12.07
C ALA A 72 5.23 6.15 -12.11
N ARG A 73 5.52 6.73 -13.28
CA ARG A 73 6.51 7.80 -13.38
C ARG A 73 5.98 9.03 -12.64
N ALA A 74 6.81 9.60 -11.76
CA ALA A 74 6.46 10.82 -11.02
C ALA A 74 5.98 11.91 -11.99
N ALA A 75 4.86 12.54 -11.69
CA ALA A 75 4.41 13.76 -12.36
C ALA A 75 4.83 14.97 -11.50
N PRO A 76 5.92 15.69 -11.86
CA PRO A 76 6.41 16.79 -11.06
C PRO A 76 5.31 17.84 -10.84
N GLY A 77 5.10 18.26 -9.60
CA GLY A 77 4.10 19.27 -9.23
C GLY A 77 2.72 18.72 -8.85
N LYS A 78 2.49 17.39 -8.93
CA LYS A 78 1.31 16.77 -8.31
C LYS A 78 1.59 16.39 -6.87
N ALA A 79 0.72 16.84 -5.96
CA ALA A 79 0.77 16.41 -4.57
C ALA A 79 0.54 14.89 -4.50
N GLY A 80 1.30 14.20 -3.65
CA GLY A 80 1.21 12.74 -3.55
C GLY A 80 1.96 11.96 -4.64
N ASP A 81 2.70 12.62 -5.54
CA ASP A 81 3.60 11.95 -6.47
C ASP A 81 5.07 12.01 -6.00
N PRO A 82 5.86 10.92 -6.13
CA PRO A 82 5.49 9.63 -6.72
C PRO A 82 4.70 8.71 -5.78
N GLN A 83 3.77 7.95 -6.36
CA GLN A 83 3.17 6.79 -5.69
C GLN A 83 4.04 5.53 -5.86
N TYR A 84 4.12 4.74 -4.79
CA TYR A 84 4.71 3.41 -4.76
C TYR A 84 3.62 2.38 -4.51
N THR A 85 3.77 1.22 -5.14
CA THR A 85 2.96 0.04 -4.87
C THR A 85 3.74 -0.88 -3.93
N TRP A 86 3.07 -1.38 -2.88
CA TRP A 86 3.63 -2.20 -1.82
C TRP A 86 2.87 -3.52 -1.72
N TRP A 87 3.59 -4.64 -1.61
CA TRP A 87 3.02 -5.98 -1.51
C TRP A 87 3.98 -6.94 -0.76
N LEU A 88 3.55 -8.18 -0.55
CA LEU A 88 4.37 -9.27 -0.01
C LEU A 88 5.14 -9.98 -1.12
#